data_AF-A0A0A1WLQ6-F1
#
_entry.id   AF-A0A0A1WLQ6-F1
#
_cell.length_a   1.000
_cell.length_b   1.000
_cell.length_c   1.000
_cell.angle_alpha   90.00
_cell.angle_beta   90.00
_cell.angle_gamma   90.00
#
_symmetry.space_group_name_H-M   'P 1'
#
loop_
_entity.id
_entity.type
_entity.pdbx_description
1 polymer ?
#
loop_
_entity_poly.entity_id
_entity_poly.type
_entity_poly.pdbx_seq_one_letter_code
_entity_poly.pdbx_strand_id
1 'polypeptide(L)'
;MFNKHLAANSAIMEALETPPGIRPDAATRPTNAASGDFTSIDCCTPVAKYELPDNSTDHSFLLMDAEENLRIPTAERFRQRLKCSDETKIKVISIFGNTGDGKSHTMNHTFFEGAEVFKTSAEQNSCTIGVYAALQRNMDVLCLDTEGLLGTSKQKNRRTRMLLKILAVSDIVIYRTRSERLHSDMYEFLGSASEAFSLHFAQALQSLPVPGTAQTLGPAVFIFHETQHTNPLDSSVAESAEDQLRKHFDMHNHKINAFSSLRYIGVQTPKHMSTDYSKLKNAIKLEIANTTVRSPRHPSVVFKAMNALNTKFSGEIIEEAINPFPEQFFTCPVRCEACNQRCQRSMGHLSDGDGHMNQNQCNYQHQYDNKKYMCEKCYNKGKLNVVTFSTQTRSDSSWSGLAKYAWKGAVIDCPTCGEIYRSRQYWFGNKSPEETAVRSIIVHAWEPKGPTHSAQMVLDKVSTLGDALPKIHPNAVTGWLADWVAPSYWKPNSEIICCHACKKVFENTGLLKHHCRCCGEGFCHACSMKRLPVPSRGWKDPVRVCNICYTLLQKQPNGVPGKKSLCQVIV
;
A
#
# COMPACT_ATOMS: atom_id res chain seq x y z
N MET A 1 -9.12 7.00 -84.44
CA MET A 1 -8.42 7.30 -85.72
C MET A 1 -6.98 6.85 -85.58
N PHE A 2 -6.41 6.12 -86.56
CA PHE A 2 -5.02 5.61 -86.66
C PHE A 2 -4.46 4.91 -85.38
N ASN A 3 -4.17 3.60 -85.30
CA ASN A 3 -3.92 2.50 -86.23
C ASN A 3 -2.67 2.63 -87.13
N LYS A 4 -1.58 1.92 -86.74
CA LYS A 4 -0.79 0.92 -87.51
C LYS A 4 0.39 0.43 -86.63
N HIS A 5 0.49 -0.89 -86.31
CA HIS A 5 1.39 -1.90 -86.93
C HIS A 5 2.89 -1.69 -86.64
N LEU A 6 3.81 -2.66 -86.46
CA LEU A 6 3.94 -4.14 -86.54
C LEU A 6 5.15 -4.51 -85.63
N ALA A 7 5.52 -5.73 -85.21
CA ALA A 7 5.05 -7.13 -85.37
C ALA A 7 5.56 -7.97 -84.16
N ALA A 8 5.37 -9.30 -84.18
CA ALA A 8 6.07 -10.26 -83.31
C ALA A 8 7.16 -11.04 -84.09
N ASN A 9 8.16 -11.62 -83.40
CA ASN A 9 8.86 -12.84 -83.85
C ASN A 9 9.68 -13.49 -82.72
N SER A 10 9.94 -14.80 -82.87
CA SER A 10 10.44 -15.73 -81.84
C SER A 10 11.70 -16.50 -82.28
N ALA A 11 12.61 -16.80 -81.35
CA ALA A 11 13.56 -17.95 -81.29
C ALA A 11 14.40 -17.77 -80.00
N ILE A 12 14.50 -18.69 -79.03
CA ILE A 12 15.06 -20.05 -79.03
C ILE A 12 16.52 -20.12 -79.50
N MET A 13 17.44 -20.33 -78.55
CA MET A 13 18.61 -21.23 -78.64
C MET A 13 19.25 -21.42 -77.25
N GLU A 14 19.85 -22.60 -77.03
CA GLU A 14 20.43 -23.09 -75.76
C GLU A 14 21.81 -22.46 -75.44
N ALA A 15 22.07 -22.04 -74.20
CA ALA A 15 22.75 -22.76 -73.10
C ALA A 15 24.27 -22.97 -73.26
N LEU A 16 25.06 -22.61 -72.22
CA LEU A 16 26.40 -23.13 -71.90
C LEU A 16 26.87 -22.68 -70.48
N GLU A 17 27.06 -23.68 -69.60
CA GLU A 17 28.09 -23.84 -68.54
C GLU A 17 28.43 -22.74 -67.48
N THR A 18 27.88 -22.94 -66.26
CA THR A 18 28.50 -23.13 -64.91
C THR A 18 29.76 -22.36 -64.36
N PRO A 19 29.91 -22.24 -63.00
CA PRO A 19 30.69 -21.19 -62.30
C PRO A 19 32.01 -21.72 -61.64
N PRO A 20 32.79 -20.98 -60.80
CA PRO A 20 32.47 -20.47 -59.43
C PRO A 20 33.00 -19.01 -59.19
N GLY A 21 32.95 -18.34 -58.02
CA GLY A 21 32.33 -18.57 -56.70
C GLY A 21 32.91 -17.62 -55.62
N ILE A 22 32.28 -17.57 -54.43
CA ILE A 22 32.84 -17.12 -53.11
C ILE A 22 33.12 -15.59 -52.90
N ARG A 23 32.16 -14.91 -52.23
CA ARG A 23 32.23 -14.16 -50.92
C ARG A 23 33.45 -13.24 -50.55
N PRO A 24 33.31 -12.32 -49.56
CA PRO A 24 32.12 -11.59 -49.06
C PRO A 24 32.38 -10.09 -48.70
N ASP A 25 31.33 -9.41 -48.22
CA ASP A 25 31.28 -8.30 -47.22
C ASP A 25 32.39 -7.22 -47.15
N ALA A 26 31.98 -5.94 -47.24
CA ALA A 26 31.86 -5.09 -46.03
C ALA A 26 31.34 -3.65 -46.32
N ALA A 27 30.68 -3.11 -45.29
CA ALA A 27 30.08 -1.79 -45.15
C ALA A 27 30.81 -0.55 -45.74
N THR A 28 30.00 0.45 -46.14
CA THR A 28 30.32 1.86 -45.82
C THR A 28 29.04 2.68 -45.63
N ARG A 29 29.11 3.69 -44.74
CA ARG A 29 28.04 4.59 -44.32
C ARG A 29 28.56 6.05 -44.51
N PRO A 30 27.73 7.08 -44.30
CA PRO A 30 26.97 7.81 -45.32
C PRO A 30 27.50 9.25 -45.55
N THR A 31 26.88 10.03 -46.46
CA THR A 31 26.86 11.50 -46.33
C THR A 31 25.69 12.18 -47.07
N ASN A 32 24.94 12.99 -46.31
CA ASN A 32 24.33 14.30 -46.61
C ASN A 32 23.86 14.66 -48.04
N ALA A 33 22.59 15.07 -48.14
CA ALA A 33 22.22 16.49 -48.32
C ALA A 33 20.73 16.71 -47.95
N ALA A 34 20.33 17.93 -47.62
CA ALA A 34 19.00 18.24 -47.07
C ALA A 34 18.26 19.35 -47.83
N SER A 35 16.97 19.12 -48.05
CA SER A 35 15.85 20.08 -48.15
C SER A 35 14.59 19.24 -48.41
N GLY A 36 13.41 19.50 -47.87
CA GLY A 36 12.98 20.63 -47.06
C GLY A 36 11.59 21.04 -47.53
N ASP A 37 10.54 20.49 -46.92
CA ASP A 37 9.22 21.15 -46.84
C ASP A 37 8.35 20.44 -45.80
N PHE A 38 7.66 21.23 -44.98
CA PHE A 38 6.89 20.78 -43.83
C PHE A 38 5.40 20.88 -44.15
N THR A 39 4.81 19.79 -44.64
CA THR A 39 3.35 19.68 -44.80
C THR A 39 2.76 18.80 -43.69
N SER A 40 1.72 19.31 -43.03
CA SER A 40 1.00 18.62 -41.97
C SER A 40 0.31 17.37 -42.52
N ILE A 41 0.64 16.20 -41.95
CA ILE A 41 -0.09 14.96 -42.23
C ILE A 41 -1.02 14.66 -41.03
N ASP A 42 -2.29 14.46 -41.35
CA ASP A 42 -3.37 14.33 -40.37
C ASP A 42 -3.22 13.15 -39.42
N CYS A 43 -3.61 13.41 -38.17
CA CYS A 43 -3.66 12.41 -37.11
C CYS A 43 -4.92 11.53 -37.23
N CYS A 44 -4.91 10.54 -38.14
CA CYS A 44 -5.88 9.43 -38.13
C CYS A 44 -5.39 8.21 -38.93
N THR A 45 -4.54 7.37 -38.32
CA THR A 45 -4.44 5.96 -38.70
C THR A 45 -4.89 5.09 -37.52
N PRO A 46 -5.84 4.15 -37.70
CA PRO A 46 -6.23 3.24 -36.63
C PRO A 46 -5.05 2.32 -36.35
N VAL A 47 -4.58 2.32 -35.09
CA VAL A 47 -3.59 1.34 -34.63
C VAL A 47 -4.22 -0.05 -34.81
N ALA A 48 -3.71 -0.82 -35.78
CA ALA A 48 -4.11 -2.19 -35.96
C ALA A 48 -3.82 -2.95 -34.65
N LYS A 49 -4.88 -3.37 -33.96
CA LYS A 49 -4.74 -4.33 -32.87
C LYS A 49 -4.16 -5.60 -33.49
N TYR A 50 -2.96 -5.98 -33.08
CA TYR A 50 -2.45 -7.32 -33.31
C TYR A 50 -3.38 -8.27 -32.54
N GLU A 51 -4.35 -8.85 -33.23
CA GLU A 51 -5.18 -9.92 -32.65
C GLU A 51 -4.29 -11.13 -32.42
N LEU A 52 -3.96 -11.37 -31.15
CA LEU A 52 -3.24 -12.56 -30.72
C LEU A 52 -4.09 -13.80 -31.09
N PRO A 53 -3.49 -14.87 -31.63
CA PRO A 53 -4.24 -16.04 -32.06
C PRO A 53 -4.99 -16.69 -30.89
N ASP A 54 -6.27 -16.99 -31.09
CA ASP A 54 -7.09 -17.69 -30.11
C ASP A 54 -6.53 -19.12 -29.89
N ASN A 55 -6.24 -19.46 -28.63
CA ASN A 55 -5.71 -20.77 -28.27
C ASN A 55 -6.81 -21.82 -27.98
N SER A 56 -8.07 -21.49 -28.29
CA SER A 56 -9.20 -22.44 -28.26
C SER A 56 -8.96 -23.66 -29.16
N THR A 57 -9.61 -24.77 -28.82
CA THR A 57 -9.62 -26.04 -29.56
C THR A 57 -11.07 -26.53 -29.72
N ASP A 58 -11.29 -27.69 -30.33
CA ASP A 58 -12.65 -28.29 -30.39
C ASP A 58 -13.22 -28.67 -29.01
N HIS A 59 -12.35 -28.70 -27.99
CA HIS A 59 -12.62 -29.18 -26.64
C HIS A 59 -12.41 -28.12 -25.54
N SER A 60 -11.64 -27.06 -25.79
CA SER A 60 -11.46 -25.92 -24.88
C SER A 60 -11.80 -24.58 -25.54
N PHE A 61 -12.25 -23.61 -24.75
CA PHE A 61 -12.58 -22.27 -25.23
C PHE A 61 -12.09 -21.19 -24.26
N LEU A 62 -11.71 -20.03 -24.80
CA LEU A 62 -11.41 -18.84 -24.00
C LEU A 62 -12.65 -18.41 -23.22
N LEU A 63 -12.57 -18.48 -21.89
CA LEU A 63 -13.64 -18.09 -20.96
C LEU A 63 -13.50 -16.62 -20.54
N MET A 64 -12.27 -16.18 -20.25
CA MET A 64 -11.95 -14.82 -19.83
C MET A 64 -10.66 -14.34 -20.51
N ASP A 65 -10.62 -13.13 -21.05
CA ASP A 65 -9.41 -12.53 -21.65
C ASP A 65 -8.50 -11.81 -20.64
N ALA A 66 -7.32 -11.34 -21.09
CA ALA A 66 -6.34 -10.64 -20.26
C ALA A 66 -6.87 -9.31 -19.68
N GLU A 67 -7.86 -8.72 -20.32
CA GLU A 67 -8.57 -7.53 -19.88
C GLU A 67 -9.69 -7.85 -18.86
N GLU A 68 -9.76 -9.09 -18.36
CA GLU A 68 -10.75 -9.63 -17.41
C GLU A 68 -12.18 -9.75 -17.97
N ASN A 69 -12.40 -9.67 -19.29
CA ASN A 69 -13.74 -9.79 -19.85
C ASN A 69 -14.13 -11.26 -20.02
N LEU A 70 -15.31 -11.63 -19.50
CA LEU A 70 -15.92 -12.92 -19.81
C LEU A 70 -16.34 -12.95 -21.29
N ARG A 71 -15.74 -13.85 -22.08
CA ARG A 71 -16.03 -14.01 -23.51
C ARG A 71 -17.37 -14.69 -23.80
N ILE A 72 -17.96 -15.31 -22.77
CA ILE A 72 -19.26 -15.96 -22.82
C ILE A 72 -20.30 -15.04 -22.15
N PRO A 73 -21.34 -14.57 -22.86
CA PRO A 73 -22.23 -13.53 -22.35
C PRO A 73 -23.33 -14.04 -21.41
N THR A 74 -23.70 -15.33 -21.49
CA THR A 74 -24.82 -15.89 -20.73
C THR A 74 -24.53 -17.29 -20.21
N ALA A 75 -25.18 -17.64 -19.10
CA ALA A 75 -25.12 -18.98 -18.51
C ALA A 75 -25.62 -20.08 -19.47
N GLU A 76 -26.48 -19.72 -20.42
CA GLU A 76 -26.98 -20.62 -21.45
C GLU A 76 -25.92 -20.89 -22.52
N ARG A 77 -25.29 -19.85 -23.06
CA ARG A 77 -24.14 -19.99 -23.97
C ARG A 77 -22.98 -20.75 -23.33
N PHE A 78 -22.78 -20.61 -22.02
CA PHE A 78 -21.79 -21.38 -21.27
C PHE A 78 -22.08 -22.89 -21.30
N ARG A 79 -23.32 -23.32 -21.01
CA ARG A 79 -23.72 -24.73 -21.12
C ARG A 79 -23.57 -25.28 -22.54
N GLN A 80 -23.99 -24.51 -23.54
CA GLN A 80 -23.84 -24.88 -24.95
C GLN A 80 -22.36 -25.10 -25.33
N ARG A 81 -21.44 -24.25 -24.86
CA ARG A 81 -19.99 -24.42 -25.07
C ARG A 81 -19.40 -25.62 -24.33
N LEU A 82 -19.90 -25.94 -23.13
CA LEU A 82 -19.50 -27.14 -22.38
C LEU A 82 -20.05 -28.44 -22.98
N LYS A 83 -21.05 -28.38 -23.87
CA LYS A 83 -21.66 -29.55 -24.53
C LYS A 83 -22.15 -30.59 -23.48
N CYS A 84 -22.90 -30.12 -22.48
CA CYS A 84 -23.44 -30.90 -21.35
C CYS A 84 -24.98 -30.84 -21.26
N SER A 85 -25.60 -31.74 -20.48
CA SER A 85 -27.06 -31.80 -20.27
C SER A 85 -27.55 -30.80 -19.20
N ASP A 86 -28.87 -30.52 -19.18
CA ASP A 86 -29.51 -29.67 -18.16
C ASP A 86 -29.39 -30.23 -16.72
N GLU A 87 -29.21 -31.54 -16.58
CA GLU A 87 -29.08 -32.22 -15.28
C GLU A 87 -27.63 -32.26 -14.77
N THR A 88 -26.64 -31.96 -15.64
CA THR A 88 -25.22 -32.06 -15.32
C THR A 88 -24.86 -31.15 -14.14
N LYS A 89 -24.17 -31.70 -13.13
CA LYS A 89 -23.61 -30.94 -12.00
C LYS A 89 -22.11 -31.15 -11.95
N ILE A 90 -21.36 -30.06 -11.90
CA ILE A 90 -19.91 -30.06 -12.05
C ILE A 90 -19.18 -29.65 -10.76
N LYS A 91 -17.96 -30.16 -10.61
CA LYS A 91 -16.90 -29.55 -9.80
C LYS A 91 -16.04 -28.66 -10.70
N VAL A 92 -15.45 -27.62 -10.12
CA VAL A 92 -14.55 -26.70 -10.82
C VAL A 92 -13.12 -26.93 -10.34
N ILE A 93 -12.20 -27.23 -11.25
CA ILE A 93 -10.77 -27.38 -10.94
C ILE A 93 -9.96 -26.43 -11.81
N SER A 94 -9.19 -25.56 -11.17
CA SER A 94 -8.34 -24.58 -11.82
C SER A 94 -6.87 -24.80 -11.49
N ILE A 95 -5.99 -24.66 -12.48
CA ILE A 95 -4.53 -24.70 -12.28
C ILE A 95 -3.93 -23.29 -12.28
N PHE A 96 -3.00 -23.04 -11.37
CA PHE A 96 -2.20 -21.82 -11.26
C PHE A 96 -0.72 -22.20 -11.17
N GLY A 97 0.16 -21.19 -11.19
CA GLY A 97 1.60 -21.36 -11.22
C GLY A 97 2.26 -20.31 -12.11
N ASN A 98 3.58 -20.37 -12.22
CA ASN A 98 4.32 -19.41 -13.02
C ASN A 98 4.17 -19.68 -14.53
N THR A 99 4.67 -18.74 -15.33
CA THR A 99 4.78 -18.92 -16.78
C THR A 99 5.93 -19.88 -17.07
N GLY A 100 5.71 -20.89 -17.91
CA GLY A 100 6.68 -21.95 -18.17
C GLY A 100 6.55 -23.21 -17.29
N ASP A 101 5.81 -23.17 -16.18
CA ASP A 101 5.68 -24.32 -15.26
C ASP A 101 4.96 -25.57 -15.83
N GLY A 102 4.43 -25.50 -17.06
CA GLY A 102 3.73 -26.62 -17.69
C GLY A 102 2.29 -26.84 -17.20
N LYS A 103 1.53 -25.76 -16.95
CA LYS A 103 0.14 -25.81 -16.48
C LYS A 103 -0.79 -26.54 -17.44
N SER A 104 -0.90 -26.07 -18.68
CA SER A 104 -1.74 -26.67 -19.73
C SER A 104 -1.35 -28.14 -19.99
N HIS A 105 -0.05 -28.44 -20.01
CA HIS A 105 0.48 -29.80 -20.09
C HIS A 105 0.05 -30.70 -18.91
N THR A 106 0.11 -30.17 -17.68
CA THR A 106 -0.37 -30.84 -16.46
C THR A 106 -1.87 -31.12 -16.55
N MET A 107 -2.67 -30.17 -17.03
CA MET A 107 -4.12 -30.35 -17.19
C MET A 107 -4.43 -31.46 -18.21
N ASN A 108 -3.78 -31.44 -19.38
CA ASN A 108 -3.93 -32.47 -20.41
C ASN A 108 -3.59 -33.87 -19.89
N HIS A 109 -2.47 -34.03 -19.17
CA HIS A 109 -2.06 -35.34 -18.63
C HIS A 109 -2.89 -35.79 -17.42
N THR A 110 -3.35 -34.86 -16.59
CA THR A 110 -4.11 -35.18 -15.36
C THR A 110 -5.56 -35.52 -15.67
N PHE A 111 -6.19 -34.81 -16.61
CA PHE A 111 -7.64 -34.92 -16.88
C PHE A 111 -7.99 -35.54 -18.23
N PHE A 112 -7.12 -35.45 -19.24
CA PHE A 112 -7.45 -35.82 -20.63
C PHE A 112 -6.51 -36.89 -21.21
N GLU A 113 -5.87 -37.68 -20.34
CA GLU A 113 -4.95 -38.78 -20.69
C GLU A 113 -3.85 -38.38 -21.69
N GLY A 114 -3.39 -37.12 -21.60
CA GLY A 114 -2.32 -36.56 -22.43
C GLY A 114 -2.81 -35.89 -23.72
N ALA A 115 -4.09 -36.01 -24.08
CA ALA A 115 -4.65 -35.34 -25.26
C ALA A 115 -4.58 -33.81 -25.12
N GLU A 116 -4.21 -33.11 -26.21
CA GLU A 116 -4.02 -31.66 -26.21
C GLU A 116 -5.36 -30.90 -26.27
N VAL A 117 -6.08 -30.87 -25.15
CA VAL A 117 -7.32 -30.11 -24.98
C VAL A 117 -7.02 -28.63 -24.77
N PHE A 118 -6.01 -28.31 -23.95
CA PHE A 118 -5.43 -26.99 -23.83
C PHE A 118 -4.11 -26.96 -24.62
N LYS A 119 -3.93 -26.00 -25.55
CA LYS A 119 -2.69 -25.91 -26.33
C LYS A 119 -1.45 -25.78 -25.43
N THR A 120 -0.38 -26.46 -25.81
CA THR A 120 0.93 -26.36 -25.20
C THR A 120 1.92 -25.73 -26.19
N SER A 121 2.99 -25.12 -25.68
CA SER A 121 4.09 -24.60 -26.51
C SER A 121 5.41 -24.72 -25.76
N ALA A 122 6.49 -24.89 -26.52
CA ALA A 122 7.87 -24.85 -26.03
C ALA A 122 8.49 -23.44 -26.13
N GLU A 123 7.80 -22.49 -26.75
CA GLU A 123 8.31 -21.13 -26.98
C GLU A 123 8.19 -20.25 -25.74
N GLN A 124 9.26 -19.52 -25.40
CA GLN A 124 9.29 -18.62 -24.23
C GLN A 124 8.27 -17.46 -24.32
N ASN A 125 7.87 -17.08 -25.53
CA ASN A 125 6.91 -16.01 -25.80
C ASN A 125 5.46 -16.51 -25.90
N SER A 126 5.24 -17.82 -25.90
CA SER A 126 3.92 -18.44 -26.02
C SER A 126 3.42 -18.85 -24.64
N CYS A 127 2.52 -18.05 -24.08
CA CYS A 127 1.87 -18.33 -22.80
C CYS A 127 0.35 -18.40 -22.96
N THR A 128 -0.33 -19.15 -22.08
CA THR A 128 -1.77 -19.04 -21.90
C THR A 128 -2.10 -17.59 -21.51
N ILE A 129 -2.90 -16.90 -22.31
CA ILE A 129 -3.36 -15.53 -22.05
C ILE A 129 -4.82 -15.61 -21.61
N GLY A 130 -5.16 -15.02 -20.45
CA GLY A 130 -6.50 -15.16 -19.87
C GLY A 130 -6.76 -16.54 -19.24
N VAL A 131 -7.97 -17.06 -19.40
CA VAL A 131 -8.44 -18.32 -18.79
C VAL A 131 -9.23 -19.15 -19.82
N TYR A 132 -8.81 -20.39 -20.04
CA TYR A 132 -9.46 -21.36 -20.93
C TYR A 132 -10.25 -22.40 -20.14
N ALA A 133 -11.39 -22.82 -20.67
CA ALA A 133 -12.30 -23.76 -20.04
C ALA A 133 -12.54 -25.01 -20.91
N ALA A 134 -12.55 -26.19 -20.29
CA ALA A 134 -12.93 -27.47 -20.90
C ALA A 134 -13.68 -28.35 -19.89
N LEU A 135 -14.58 -29.23 -20.37
CA LEU A 135 -15.31 -30.17 -19.50
C LEU A 135 -14.74 -31.59 -19.65
N GLN A 136 -14.21 -32.16 -18.56
CA GLN A 136 -13.97 -33.60 -18.47
C GLN A 136 -15.25 -34.30 -17.98
N ARG A 137 -16.00 -34.84 -18.94
CA ARG A 137 -17.30 -35.50 -18.75
C ARG A 137 -17.22 -36.72 -17.82
N ASN A 138 -16.18 -37.54 -17.91
CA ASN A 138 -16.09 -38.79 -17.12
C ASN A 138 -15.89 -38.53 -15.61
N MET A 139 -15.64 -37.29 -15.22
CA MET A 139 -15.42 -36.87 -13.82
C MET A 139 -16.37 -35.75 -13.41
N ASP A 140 -17.24 -35.27 -14.31
CA ASP A 140 -18.03 -34.04 -14.18
C ASP A 140 -17.19 -32.84 -13.67
N VAL A 141 -16.00 -32.65 -14.25
CA VAL A 141 -15.07 -31.57 -13.87
C VAL A 141 -15.00 -30.52 -14.98
N LEU A 142 -15.30 -29.27 -14.62
CA LEU A 142 -14.86 -28.09 -15.36
C LEU A 142 -13.40 -27.81 -15.06
N CYS A 143 -12.54 -28.09 -16.03
CA CYS A 143 -11.13 -27.76 -16.04
C CYS A 143 -10.92 -26.30 -16.48
N LEU A 144 -10.20 -25.51 -15.70
CA LEU A 144 -9.80 -24.15 -16.01
C LEU A 144 -8.27 -24.04 -16.07
N ASP A 145 -7.71 -23.80 -17.26
CA ASP A 145 -6.29 -23.47 -17.45
C ASP A 145 -6.11 -21.95 -17.45
N THR A 146 -5.17 -21.43 -16.65
CA THR A 146 -5.00 -19.98 -16.44
C THR A 146 -3.66 -19.46 -16.94
N GLU A 147 -3.62 -18.14 -17.20
CA GLU A 147 -2.36 -17.40 -17.38
C GLU A 147 -1.40 -17.59 -16.19
N GLY A 148 -0.09 -17.53 -16.49
CA GLY A 148 0.97 -17.67 -15.49
C GLY A 148 1.26 -16.39 -14.70
N LEU A 149 1.50 -16.55 -13.39
CA LEU A 149 1.63 -15.45 -12.42
C LEU A 149 2.74 -14.43 -12.76
N LEU A 150 3.83 -14.87 -13.38
CA LEU A 150 5.00 -14.07 -13.76
C LEU A 150 5.11 -13.80 -15.27
N GLY A 151 4.01 -13.88 -16.03
CA GLY A 151 4.01 -13.52 -17.46
C GLY A 151 4.45 -12.08 -17.74
N THR A 152 5.10 -11.86 -18.90
CA THR A 152 5.77 -10.62 -19.36
C THR A 152 4.87 -9.39 -19.57
N SER A 153 3.55 -9.52 -19.35
CA SER A 153 2.61 -8.41 -19.38
C SER A 153 2.93 -7.35 -18.33
N LYS A 154 2.74 -6.07 -18.68
CA LYS A 154 2.88 -4.94 -17.76
C LYS A 154 1.84 -4.96 -16.64
N GLN A 155 0.66 -5.57 -16.86
CA GLN A 155 -0.51 -5.45 -15.99
C GLN A 155 -0.56 -6.53 -14.89
N LYS A 156 0.45 -6.59 -14.02
CA LYS A 156 0.56 -7.62 -12.96
C LYS A 156 -0.69 -7.64 -12.06
N ASN A 157 -1.19 -6.47 -11.67
CA ASN A 157 -2.28 -6.39 -10.69
C ASN A 157 -3.63 -6.85 -11.27
N ARG A 158 -3.86 -6.54 -12.56
CA ARG A 158 -5.02 -7.00 -13.33
C ARG A 158 -5.05 -8.53 -13.41
N ARG A 159 -3.93 -9.15 -13.77
CA ARG A 159 -3.78 -10.61 -13.77
C ARG A 159 -4.03 -11.21 -12.39
N THR A 160 -3.46 -10.66 -11.32
CA THR A 160 -3.72 -11.16 -9.97
C THR A 160 -5.21 -11.12 -9.64
N ARG A 161 -5.92 -10.02 -9.95
CA ARG A 161 -7.37 -9.90 -9.73
C ARG A 161 -8.18 -10.93 -10.53
N MET A 162 -7.83 -11.17 -11.79
CA MET A 162 -8.41 -12.25 -12.61
C MET A 162 -8.26 -13.62 -11.92
N LEU A 163 -7.05 -13.96 -11.51
CA LEU A 163 -6.73 -15.25 -10.91
C LEU A 163 -7.44 -15.45 -9.56
N LEU A 164 -7.58 -14.39 -8.76
CA LEU A 164 -8.37 -14.42 -7.52
C LEU A 164 -9.87 -14.67 -7.74
N LYS A 165 -10.46 -14.10 -8.80
CA LYS A 165 -11.86 -14.36 -9.19
C LYS A 165 -12.08 -15.83 -9.53
N ILE A 166 -11.14 -16.46 -10.25
CA ILE A 166 -11.17 -17.89 -10.57
C ILE A 166 -11.02 -18.73 -9.31
N LEU A 167 -10.01 -18.44 -8.48
CA LEU A 167 -9.77 -19.14 -7.21
C LEU A 167 -11.00 -19.17 -6.30
N ALA A 168 -11.76 -18.07 -6.23
CA ALA A 168 -12.96 -17.98 -5.41
C ALA A 168 -14.08 -18.95 -5.85
N VAL A 169 -14.25 -19.20 -7.16
CA VAL A 169 -15.30 -20.08 -7.69
C VAL A 169 -14.90 -21.55 -7.76
N SER A 170 -13.60 -21.85 -7.81
CA SER A 170 -13.04 -23.20 -7.90
C SER A 170 -13.38 -24.06 -6.68
N ASP A 171 -13.52 -25.37 -6.88
CA ASP A 171 -13.63 -26.34 -5.78
C ASP A 171 -12.25 -26.87 -5.38
N ILE A 172 -11.37 -27.09 -6.37
CA ILE A 172 -9.96 -27.47 -6.17
C ILE A 172 -9.07 -26.50 -6.96
N VAL A 173 -7.98 -26.08 -6.33
CA VAL A 173 -6.95 -25.20 -6.89
C VAL A 173 -5.64 -25.99 -6.92
N ILE A 174 -5.12 -26.25 -8.12
CA ILE A 174 -3.81 -26.88 -8.29
C ILE A 174 -2.78 -25.75 -8.47
N TYR A 175 -1.91 -25.52 -7.50
CA TYR A 175 -0.73 -24.69 -7.71
C TYR A 175 0.39 -25.58 -8.24
N ARG A 176 0.67 -25.49 -9.54
CA ARG A 176 1.76 -26.19 -10.23
C ARG A 176 3.03 -25.36 -10.10
N THR A 177 4.13 -25.98 -9.70
CA THR A 177 5.46 -25.38 -9.68
C THR A 177 6.52 -26.38 -10.11
N ARG A 178 7.47 -25.95 -10.93
CA ARG A 178 8.54 -26.79 -11.47
C ARG A 178 9.90 -26.18 -11.11
N SER A 179 10.42 -26.56 -9.96
CA SER A 179 11.61 -25.95 -9.34
C SER A 179 12.25 -26.95 -8.38
N GLU A 180 13.48 -26.68 -7.95
CA GLU A 180 14.16 -27.52 -6.95
C GLU A 180 13.76 -27.17 -5.50
N ARG A 181 13.00 -26.08 -5.32
CA ARG A 181 12.53 -25.53 -4.04
C ARG A 181 11.21 -24.78 -4.27
N LEU A 182 10.39 -24.70 -3.23
CA LEU A 182 9.21 -23.83 -3.22
C LEU A 182 9.65 -22.37 -3.02
N HIS A 183 9.28 -21.50 -3.96
CA HIS A 183 9.66 -20.10 -3.97
C HIS A 183 8.66 -19.22 -3.19
N SER A 184 9.11 -18.02 -2.78
CA SER A 184 8.35 -17.09 -1.93
C SER A 184 7.09 -16.53 -2.62
N ASP A 185 7.09 -16.45 -3.95
CA ASP A 185 5.98 -15.99 -4.79
C ASP A 185 4.72 -16.88 -4.66
N MET A 186 4.89 -18.19 -4.51
CA MET A 186 3.79 -19.11 -4.20
C MET A 186 3.14 -18.77 -2.85
N TYR A 187 3.95 -18.55 -1.81
CA TYR A 187 3.45 -18.23 -0.48
C TYR A 187 2.79 -16.84 -0.45
N GLU A 188 3.38 -15.86 -1.13
CA GLU A 188 2.82 -14.51 -1.30
C GLU A 188 1.47 -14.53 -2.00
N PHE A 189 1.37 -15.24 -3.14
CA PHE A 189 0.12 -15.34 -3.91
C PHE A 189 -0.97 -16.08 -3.14
N LEU A 190 -0.69 -17.27 -2.60
CA LEU A 190 -1.68 -18.09 -1.90
C LEU A 190 -2.09 -17.46 -0.55
N GLY A 191 -1.14 -16.85 0.16
CA GLY A 191 -1.42 -16.08 1.38
C GLY A 191 -2.37 -14.93 1.13
N SER A 192 -2.03 -14.07 0.16
CA SER A 192 -2.87 -12.94 -0.27
C SER A 192 -4.23 -13.39 -0.80
N ALA A 193 -4.29 -14.54 -1.48
CA ALA A 193 -5.54 -15.11 -1.98
C ALA A 193 -6.48 -15.58 -0.86
N SER A 194 -5.95 -16.21 0.19
CA SER A 194 -6.72 -16.60 1.38
C SER A 194 -7.28 -15.38 2.12
N GLU A 195 -6.45 -14.34 2.31
CA GLU A 195 -6.89 -13.08 2.93
C GLU A 195 -7.98 -12.39 2.11
N ALA A 196 -7.77 -12.22 0.80
CA ALA A 196 -8.76 -11.64 -0.11
C ALA A 196 -10.06 -12.47 -0.17
N PHE A 197 -9.97 -13.80 -0.06
CA PHE A 197 -11.16 -14.65 0.03
C PHE A 197 -11.97 -14.35 1.29
N SER A 198 -11.30 -14.30 2.44
CA SER A 198 -11.93 -14.04 3.74
C SER A 198 -12.55 -12.63 3.80
N LEU A 199 -11.83 -11.62 3.34
CA LEU A 199 -12.24 -10.21 3.45
C LEU A 199 -13.26 -9.77 2.39
N HIS A 200 -13.26 -10.38 1.20
CA HIS A 200 -14.00 -9.84 0.04
C HIS A 200 -14.85 -10.88 -0.70
N PHE A 201 -14.30 -12.04 -1.05
CA PHE A 201 -15.02 -13.01 -1.90
C PHE A 201 -16.08 -13.81 -1.15
N ALA A 202 -15.85 -14.22 0.11
CA ALA A 202 -16.80 -15.00 0.90
C ALA A 202 -18.15 -14.25 1.04
N GLN A 203 -18.13 -13.00 1.50
CA GLN A 203 -19.32 -12.16 1.61
C GLN A 203 -19.96 -11.89 0.23
N ALA A 204 -19.16 -11.71 -0.82
CA ALA A 204 -19.68 -11.53 -2.17
C ALA A 204 -20.49 -12.74 -2.64
N LEU A 205 -19.96 -13.96 -2.48
CA LEU A 205 -20.60 -15.22 -2.88
C LEU A 205 -21.85 -15.54 -2.04
N GLN A 206 -21.81 -15.26 -0.73
CA GLN A 206 -22.95 -15.39 0.18
C GLN A 206 -24.09 -14.42 -0.15
N SER A 207 -23.78 -13.23 -0.66
CA SER A 207 -24.79 -12.22 -1.04
C SER A 207 -25.51 -12.50 -2.37
N LEU A 208 -25.10 -13.54 -3.12
CA LEU A 208 -25.72 -13.85 -4.41
C LEU A 208 -27.08 -14.54 -4.23
N PRO A 209 -28.12 -14.15 -4.98
CA PRO A 209 -29.43 -14.81 -4.97
C PRO A 209 -29.39 -16.11 -5.80
N VAL A 210 -28.43 -16.99 -5.51
CA VAL A 210 -28.18 -18.22 -6.26
C VAL A 210 -27.99 -19.38 -5.27
N PRO A 211 -28.91 -20.36 -5.23
CA PRO A 211 -28.79 -21.51 -4.35
C PRO A 211 -27.44 -22.24 -4.53
N GLY A 212 -26.75 -22.51 -3.42
CA GLY A 212 -25.46 -23.21 -3.40
C GLY A 212 -24.20 -22.34 -3.53
N THR A 213 -24.29 -21.00 -3.45
CA THR A 213 -23.11 -20.11 -3.42
C THR A 213 -22.71 -19.63 -2.02
N ALA A 214 -23.52 -19.89 -0.99
CA ALA A 214 -23.20 -19.53 0.39
C ALA A 214 -22.02 -20.38 0.90
N GLN A 215 -20.81 -19.82 0.83
CA GLN A 215 -19.56 -20.49 1.17
C GLN A 215 -18.83 -19.69 2.24
N THR A 216 -18.50 -20.34 3.35
CA THR A 216 -17.66 -19.80 4.43
C THR A 216 -16.17 -20.03 4.18
N LEU A 217 -15.84 -21.07 3.41
CA LEU A 217 -14.48 -21.46 3.07
C LEU A 217 -14.24 -21.43 1.56
N GLY A 218 -12.97 -21.20 1.21
CA GLY A 218 -12.38 -21.23 -0.12
C GLY A 218 -12.26 -22.64 -0.70
N PRO A 219 -11.46 -22.81 -1.77
CA PRO A 219 -11.17 -24.11 -2.37
C PRO A 219 -10.23 -24.97 -1.50
N ALA A 220 -10.14 -26.25 -1.85
CA ALA A 220 -9.00 -27.10 -1.50
C ALA A 220 -7.78 -26.71 -2.36
N VAL A 221 -6.61 -26.51 -1.74
CA VAL A 221 -5.37 -26.11 -2.44
C VAL A 221 -4.38 -27.25 -2.48
N PHE A 222 -3.99 -27.68 -3.69
CA PHE A 222 -3.03 -28.74 -3.95
C PHE A 222 -1.75 -28.14 -4.52
N ILE A 223 -0.64 -28.25 -3.79
CA ILE A 223 0.69 -27.83 -4.27
C ILE A 223 1.31 -29.01 -5.02
N PHE A 224 1.30 -28.96 -6.35
CA PHE A 224 1.94 -29.95 -7.20
C PHE A 224 3.36 -29.48 -7.57
N HIS A 225 4.34 -30.01 -6.85
CA HIS A 225 5.74 -29.62 -6.92
C HIS A 225 6.53 -30.70 -7.67
N GLU A 226 7.05 -30.34 -8.85
CA GLU A 226 7.94 -31.19 -9.64
C GLU A 226 9.38 -30.72 -9.50
N THR A 227 10.24 -31.56 -8.89
CA THR A 227 11.69 -31.37 -8.82
C THR A 227 12.41 -32.22 -9.88
N GLN A 228 13.67 -31.89 -10.21
CA GLN A 228 14.49 -32.71 -11.13
C GLN A 228 15.75 -33.25 -10.44
N HIS A 229 16.36 -32.48 -9.54
CA HIS A 229 17.64 -32.80 -8.90
C HIS A 229 17.58 -32.87 -7.37
N THR A 230 16.55 -32.30 -6.74
CA THR A 230 16.31 -32.41 -5.29
C THR A 230 15.17 -33.36 -4.99
N ASN A 231 15.11 -33.85 -3.75
CA ASN A 231 13.95 -34.56 -3.26
C ASN A 231 12.81 -33.55 -2.98
N PRO A 232 11.56 -33.83 -3.37
CA PRO A 232 10.39 -33.09 -2.91
C PRO A 232 10.29 -33.12 -1.38
N LEU A 233 9.46 -32.26 -0.78
CA LEU A 233 9.22 -32.31 0.68
C LEU A 233 8.73 -33.70 1.08
N ASP A 234 9.34 -34.26 2.11
CA ASP A 234 9.02 -35.58 2.64
C ASP A 234 8.28 -35.47 3.98
N SER A 235 7.49 -36.48 4.31
CA SER A 235 6.76 -36.57 5.57
C SER A 235 7.57 -37.40 6.57
N SER A 236 8.01 -36.76 7.64
CA SER A 236 8.70 -37.43 8.75
C SER A 236 7.69 -37.97 9.77
N VAL A 237 8.16 -38.82 10.70
CA VAL A 237 7.34 -39.31 11.83
C VAL A 237 6.84 -38.16 12.73
N ALA A 238 7.55 -37.04 12.78
CA ALA A 238 7.21 -35.88 13.63
C ALA A 238 6.43 -34.79 12.90
N GLU A 239 6.45 -34.75 11.57
CA GLU A 239 5.93 -33.62 10.78
C GLU A 239 5.64 -34.02 9.33
N SER A 240 4.42 -33.74 8.86
CA SER A 240 4.02 -33.96 7.46
C SER A 240 4.56 -32.87 6.52
N ALA A 241 4.55 -33.12 5.21
CA ALA A 241 4.86 -32.09 4.22
C ALA A 241 3.87 -30.90 4.29
N GLU A 242 2.60 -31.16 4.59
CA GLU A 242 1.57 -30.12 4.81
C GLU A 242 1.85 -29.25 6.05
N ASP A 243 2.39 -29.82 7.13
CA ASP A 243 2.78 -29.06 8.33
C ASP A 243 3.98 -28.14 8.04
N GLN A 244 4.96 -28.64 7.28
CA GLN A 244 6.11 -27.83 6.82
C GLN A 244 5.65 -26.64 5.97
N LEU A 245 4.70 -26.86 5.05
CA LEU A 245 4.09 -25.76 4.28
C LEU A 245 3.41 -24.73 5.19
N ARG A 246 2.63 -25.18 6.19
CA ARG A 246 1.94 -24.29 7.13
C ARG A 246 2.92 -23.43 7.92
N LYS A 247 4.00 -24.02 8.45
CA LYS A 247 5.09 -23.27 9.11
C LYS A 247 5.70 -22.21 8.18
N HIS A 248 5.92 -22.54 6.91
CA HIS A 248 6.42 -21.56 5.94
C HIS A 248 5.43 -20.42 5.67
N PHE A 249 4.13 -20.69 5.57
CA PHE A 249 3.10 -19.64 5.50
C PHE A 249 3.12 -18.73 6.74
N ASP A 250 3.20 -19.31 7.94
CA ASP A 250 3.29 -18.56 9.20
C ASP A 250 4.57 -17.72 9.30
N MET A 251 5.72 -18.24 8.85
CA MET A 251 6.99 -17.50 8.78
C MET A 251 6.91 -16.28 7.85
N HIS A 252 6.12 -16.35 6.79
CA HIS A 252 5.83 -15.22 5.90
C HIS A 252 4.63 -14.37 6.36
N ASN A 253 4.11 -14.60 7.58
CA ASN A 253 2.95 -13.92 8.17
C ASN A 253 1.66 -14.02 7.30
N HIS A 254 1.52 -15.10 6.54
CA HIS A 254 0.39 -15.36 5.66
C HIS A 254 -0.58 -16.38 6.27
N LYS A 255 -1.84 -15.95 6.51
CA LYS A 255 -2.88 -16.84 7.04
C LYS A 255 -3.64 -17.53 5.90
N ILE A 256 -3.52 -18.85 5.81
CA ILE A 256 -4.20 -19.68 4.79
C ILE A 256 -5.58 -20.20 5.22
N ASN A 257 -6.15 -19.63 6.28
CA ASN A 257 -7.35 -20.11 6.96
C ASN A 257 -8.63 -20.11 6.09
N ALA A 258 -8.63 -19.41 4.96
CA ALA A 258 -9.73 -19.48 4.01
C ALA A 258 -9.80 -20.84 3.29
N PHE A 259 -8.66 -21.48 3.02
CA PHE A 259 -8.65 -22.71 2.23
C PHE A 259 -9.18 -23.88 3.05
N SER A 260 -10.07 -24.68 2.46
CA SER A 260 -10.70 -25.78 3.17
C SER A 260 -9.75 -26.95 3.46
N SER A 261 -8.73 -27.10 2.63
CA SER A 261 -7.61 -28.01 2.85
C SER A 261 -6.37 -27.50 2.11
N LEU A 262 -5.20 -27.89 2.59
CA LEU A 262 -3.92 -27.75 1.90
C LEU A 262 -3.34 -29.16 1.78
N ARG A 263 -2.89 -29.53 0.58
CA ARG A 263 -2.26 -30.83 0.29
C ARG A 263 -0.97 -30.63 -0.51
N TYR A 264 0.08 -31.32 -0.13
CA TYR A 264 1.34 -31.34 -0.87
C TYR A 264 1.45 -32.59 -1.75
N ILE A 265 1.89 -32.41 -3.00
CA ILE A 265 2.04 -33.49 -3.97
C ILE A 265 3.40 -33.34 -4.64
N GLY A 266 4.41 -33.93 -3.99
CA GLY A 266 5.79 -33.96 -4.48
C GLY A 266 6.07 -35.11 -5.46
N VAL A 267 6.64 -34.77 -6.61
CA VAL A 267 7.16 -35.72 -7.60
C VAL A 267 8.56 -35.29 -8.05
N GLN A 268 9.48 -36.25 -8.19
CA GLN A 268 10.79 -36.02 -8.79
C GLN A 268 10.75 -36.61 -10.20
N THR A 269 11.08 -35.82 -11.22
CA THR A 269 11.04 -36.23 -12.63
C THR A 269 12.44 -36.12 -13.23
N PRO A 270 13.17 -37.25 -13.40
CA PRO A 270 14.48 -37.25 -14.03
C PRO A 270 14.44 -36.73 -15.47
N LYS A 271 15.55 -36.13 -15.94
CA LYS A 271 15.69 -35.41 -17.22
C LYS A 271 15.20 -36.14 -18.48
N HIS A 272 15.07 -37.47 -18.45
CA HIS A 272 14.68 -38.32 -19.57
C HIS A 272 13.40 -39.13 -19.31
N MET A 273 12.61 -38.76 -18.31
CA MET A 273 11.33 -39.40 -17.97
C MET A 273 10.18 -38.40 -18.08
N SER A 274 8.97 -38.90 -18.33
CA SER A 274 7.73 -38.14 -18.16
C SER A 274 7.36 -38.03 -16.68
N THR A 275 6.73 -36.92 -16.29
CA THR A 275 6.19 -36.73 -14.94
C THR A 275 5.14 -37.80 -14.63
N ASP A 276 5.25 -38.47 -13.49
CA ASP A 276 4.17 -39.34 -13.00
C ASP A 276 3.06 -38.51 -12.36
N TYR A 277 1.91 -38.44 -13.03
CA TYR A 277 0.72 -37.75 -12.53
C TYR A 277 -0.15 -38.63 -11.60
N SER A 278 0.22 -39.89 -11.33
CA SER A 278 -0.63 -40.84 -10.58
C SER A 278 -0.97 -40.35 -9.17
N LYS A 279 0.01 -39.79 -8.44
CA LYS A 279 -0.24 -39.17 -7.12
C LYS A 279 -1.28 -38.04 -7.20
N LEU A 280 -1.17 -37.18 -8.21
CA LEU A 280 -2.08 -36.05 -8.43
C LEU A 280 -3.48 -36.53 -8.83
N LYS A 281 -3.58 -37.44 -9.81
CA LYS A 281 -4.85 -38.06 -10.24
C LYS A 281 -5.60 -38.70 -9.06
N ASN A 282 -4.89 -39.44 -8.20
CA ASN A 282 -5.49 -40.10 -7.05
C ASN A 282 -5.98 -39.11 -5.99
N ALA A 283 -5.18 -38.09 -5.65
CA ALA A 283 -5.60 -37.04 -4.71
C ALA A 283 -6.82 -36.26 -5.23
N ILE A 284 -6.87 -35.96 -6.53
CA ILE A 284 -8.00 -35.25 -7.16
C ILE A 284 -9.28 -36.09 -7.13
N LYS A 285 -9.21 -37.40 -7.45
CA LYS A 285 -10.36 -38.30 -7.39
C LYS A 285 -10.99 -38.34 -5.98
N LEU A 286 -10.16 -38.38 -4.94
CA LEU A 286 -10.63 -38.34 -3.54
C LEU A 286 -11.33 -37.01 -3.19
N GLU A 287 -10.78 -35.87 -3.62
CA GLU A 287 -11.30 -34.55 -3.28
C GLU A 287 -12.53 -34.15 -4.13
N ILE A 288 -12.69 -34.70 -5.35
CA ILE A 288 -13.93 -34.56 -6.13
C ILE A 288 -15.11 -35.24 -5.40
N ALA A 289 -14.88 -36.42 -4.83
CA ALA A 289 -15.88 -37.13 -4.05
C ALA A 289 -16.24 -36.43 -2.72
N ASN A 290 -15.37 -35.57 -2.20
CA ASN A 290 -15.63 -34.79 -0.99
C ASN A 290 -16.68 -33.69 -1.26
N THR A 291 -17.85 -33.80 -0.63
CA THR A 291 -18.96 -32.84 -0.76
C THR A 291 -19.14 -31.93 0.47
N THR A 292 -18.31 -32.09 1.52
CA THR A 292 -18.47 -31.41 2.82
C THR A 292 -18.32 -29.88 2.73
N VAL A 293 -17.41 -29.40 1.88
CA VAL A 293 -17.12 -27.96 1.71
C VAL A 293 -17.96 -27.35 0.58
N ARG A 294 -18.00 -28.04 -0.56
CA ARG A 294 -18.68 -27.61 -1.79
C ARG A 294 -19.20 -28.84 -2.53
N SER A 295 -20.52 -28.94 -2.72
CA SER A 295 -21.14 -29.98 -3.55
C SER A 295 -21.04 -29.64 -5.05
N PRO A 296 -21.17 -30.63 -5.95
CA PRO A 296 -21.25 -30.37 -7.40
C PRO A 296 -22.42 -29.43 -7.75
N ARG A 297 -22.15 -28.42 -8.58
CA ARG A 297 -23.07 -27.31 -8.91
C ARG A 297 -23.47 -27.37 -10.38
N HIS A 298 -24.72 -27.05 -10.71
CA HIS A 298 -25.14 -26.92 -12.11
C HIS A 298 -24.32 -25.80 -12.80
N PRO A 299 -23.82 -25.97 -14.06
CA PRO A 299 -22.90 -25.01 -14.68
C PRO A 299 -23.39 -23.57 -14.73
N SER A 300 -24.72 -23.33 -14.81
CA SER A 300 -25.27 -21.98 -14.76
C SER A 300 -25.10 -21.29 -13.39
N VAL A 301 -25.01 -22.05 -12.29
CA VAL A 301 -24.70 -21.51 -10.95
C VAL A 301 -23.24 -21.06 -10.91
N VAL A 302 -22.32 -21.89 -11.40
CA VAL A 302 -20.89 -21.57 -11.51
C VAL A 302 -20.69 -20.32 -12.37
N PHE A 303 -21.33 -20.25 -13.54
CA PHE A 303 -21.26 -19.08 -14.41
C PHE A 303 -21.82 -17.82 -13.76
N LYS A 304 -22.99 -17.89 -13.11
CA LYS A 304 -23.58 -16.75 -12.39
C LYS A 304 -22.65 -16.22 -11.28
N ALA A 305 -21.99 -17.12 -10.54
CA ALA A 305 -21.00 -16.75 -9.54
C ALA A 305 -19.78 -16.05 -10.18
N MET A 306 -19.18 -16.63 -11.23
CA MET A 306 -18.08 -16.01 -11.97
C MET A 306 -18.44 -14.62 -12.50
N ASN A 307 -19.60 -14.48 -13.13
CA ASN A 307 -20.05 -13.20 -13.68
C ASN A 307 -20.29 -12.16 -12.57
N ALA A 308 -20.93 -12.54 -11.46
CA ALA A 308 -21.17 -11.62 -10.35
C ALA A 308 -19.87 -11.17 -9.67
N LEU A 309 -18.88 -12.06 -9.48
CA LEU A 309 -17.56 -11.67 -9.00
C LEU A 309 -16.84 -10.77 -10.01
N ASN A 310 -16.96 -11.06 -11.30
CA ASN A 310 -16.32 -10.26 -12.34
C ASN A 310 -16.87 -8.83 -12.36
N THR A 311 -18.19 -8.67 -12.31
CA THR A 311 -18.87 -7.38 -12.22
C THR A 311 -18.59 -6.65 -10.91
N LYS A 312 -18.65 -7.33 -9.75
CA LYS A 312 -18.41 -6.69 -8.44
C LYS A 312 -16.99 -6.17 -8.30
N PHE A 313 -16.02 -6.88 -8.88
CA PHE A 313 -14.59 -6.54 -8.82
C PHE A 313 -14.06 -6.11 -10.21
N SER A 314 -14.88 -5.45 -11.01
CA SER A 314 -14.43 -4.72 -12.21
C SER A 314 -14.06 -3.28 -11.85
N GLY A 315 -13.09 -2.70 -12.57
CA GLY A 315 -12.66 -1.31 -12.39
C GLY A 315 -11.20 -1.11 -12.77
N GLU A 316 -10.79 0.14 -12.94
CA GLU A 316 -9.39 0.47 -13.16
C GLU A 316 -8.56 0.18 -11.90
N ILE A 317 -7.36 -0.38 -12.09
CA ILE A 317 -6.36 -0.51 -11.03
C ILE A 317 -5.30 0.54 -11.34
N ILE A 318 -5.06 1.45 -10.39
CA ILE A 318 -3.93 2.36 -10.47
C ILE A 318 -2.68 1.51 -10.17
N GLU A 319 -1.93 1.19 -11.21
CA GLU A 319 -0.64 0.54 -11.06
C GLU A 319 0.39 1.59 -10.62
N GLU A 320 0.51 1.77 -9.30
CA GLU A 320 1.61 2.56 -8.74
C GLU A 320 2.93 1.96 -9.23
N ALA A 321 3.71 2.77 -9.95
CA ALA A 321 5.06 2.41 -10.33
C ALA A 321 5.91 2.29 -9.06
N ILE A 322 6.01 1.08 -8.51
CA ILE A 322 6.99 0.74 -7.48
C ILE A 322 8.35 0.98 -8.12
N ASN A 323 8.92 2.15 -7.87
CA ASN A 323 10.24 2.53 -8.31
C ASN A 323 11.22 1.96 -7.27
N PRO A 324 11.79 0.76 -7.47
CA PRO A 324 12.55 0.05 -6.45
C PRO A 324 13.98 0.55 -6.53
N PHE A 325 14.15 1.83 -6.21
CA PHE A 325 15.40 2.55 -6.41
C PHE A 325 16.48 1.90 -5.53
N PRO A 326 17.63 1.43 -6.07
CA PRO A 326 18.61 0.66 -5.29
C PRO A 326 19.16 1.38 -4.06
N GLU A 327 19.14 2.72 -4.06
CA GLU A 327 19.44 3.54 -2.87
C GLU A 327 18.64 3.09 -1.63
N GLN A 328 17.44 2.53 -1.78
CA GLN A 328 16.64 2.06 -0.66
C GLN A 328 17.28 0.90 0.13
N PHE A 329 18.23 0.17 -0.46
CA PHE A 329 19.03 -0.86 0.23
C PHE A 329 20.26 -0.27 0.93
N PHE A 330 20.77 0.87 0.45
CA PHE A 330 22.04 1.46 0.89
C PHE A 330 21.88 2.77 1.68
N THR A 331 20.66 3.30 1.81
CA THR A 331 20.32 4.50 2.59
C THR A 331 19.50 4.15 3.83
N CYS A 332 19.58 4.99 4.85
CA CYS A 332 18.83 4.85 6.09
C CYS A 332 17.32 4.74 5.85
N PRO A 333 16.62 3.74 6.42
CA PRO A 333 15.18 3.53 6.21
C PRO A 333 14.30 4.52 6.98
N VAL A 334 14.86 5.25 7.95
CA VAL A 334 14.12 6.17 8.81
C VAL A 334 13.48 7.27 7.98
N ARG A 335 12.20 7.54 8.26
CA ARG A 335 11.42 8.60 7.62
C ARG A 335 11.06 9.67 8.64
N CYS A 336 10.92 10.91 8.17
CA CYS A 336 10.49 12.02 8.99
C CYS A 336 9.00 11.88 9.34
N GLU A 337 8.64 11.89 10.62
CA GLU A 337 7.24 11.75 11.05
C GLU A 337 6.34 12.90 10.57
N ALA A 338 6.91 14.10 10.38
CA ALA A 338 6.18 15.31 10.00
C ALA A 338 5.93 15.46 8.48
N CYS A 339 6.64 14.73 7.62
CA CYS A 339 6.46 14.84 6.16
C CYS A 339 6.63 13.53 5.36
N ASN A 340 6.89 12.40 6.03
CA ASN A 340 7.13 11.07 5.46
C ASN A 340 8.32 10.98 4.48
N GLN A 341 9.16 12.01 4.38
CA GLN A 341 10.38 11.98 3.57
C GLN A 341 11.45 11.13 4.26
N ARG A 342 12.16 10.29 3.49
CA ARG A 342 13.20 9.39 3.99
C ARG A 342 14.51 10.13 4.27
N CYS A 343 15.30 9.65 5.23
CA CYS A 343 16.68 10.07 5.41
C CYS A 343 17.50 9.75 4.14
N GLN A 344 18.26 10.72 3.64
CA GLN A 344 19.10 10.60 2.43
C GLN A 344 20.53 10.12 2.71
N ARG A 345 20.85 9.80 3.96
CA ARG A 345 22.18 9.30 4.35
C ARG A 345 22.31 7.79 4.15
N SER A 346 23.54 7.31 4.00
CA SER A 346 23.88 5.90 3.91
C SER A 346 23.39 5.10 5.12
N MET A 347 23.20 3.79 4.95
CA MET A 347 23.10 2.84 6.06
C MET A 347 24.36 2.96 6.94
N GLY A 348 24.18 2.97 8.25
CA GLY A 348 25.28 3.10 9.22
C GLY A 348 25.62 4.52 9.69
N HIS A 349 25.07 5.59 9.08
CA HIS A 349 25.48 6.98 9.38
C HIS A 349 25.42 7.39 10.88
N LEU A 350 24.57 6.75 11.69
CA LEU A 350 24.52 7.01 13.14
C LEU A 350 25.81 6.56 13.86
N SER A 351 26.47 5.52 13.37
CA SER A 351 27.76 5.03 13.87
C SER A 351 28.90 6.00 13.54
N ASP A 352 28.76 6.76 12.44
CA ASP A 352 29.71 7.80 12.03
C ASP A 352 29.52 9.12 12.81
N GLY A 353 28.67 9.12 13.85
CA GLY A 353 28.33 10.29 14.66
C GLY A 353 27.31 11.23 13.99
N ASP A 354 26.73 10.81 12.88
CA ASP A 354 26.03 11.68 11.95
C ASP A 354 24.50 11.54 12.11
N GLY A 355 23.76 12.63 12.35
CA GLY A 355 22.30 12.60 12.54
C GLY A 355 21.49 12.26 11.27
N HIS A 356 20.17 12.07 11.38
CA HIS A 356 19.32 11.91 10.18
C HIS A 356 19.15 13.22 9.40
N MET A 357 19.05 13.14 8.07
CA MET A 357 19.04 14.31 7.17
C MET A 357 18.21 14.08 5.91
N ASN A 358 17.48 15.11 5.47
CA ASN A 358 16.94 15.24 4.12
C ASN A 358 17.01 16.73 3.72
N GLN A 359 17.42 17.01 2.48
CA GLN A 359 17.65 18.37 1.97
C GLN A 359 16.36 19.12 1.61
N ASN A 360 15.25 18.40 1.37
CA ASN A 360 13.95 19.01 1.11
C ASN A 360 13.39 19.66 2.37
N GLN A 361 12.50 20.64 2.21
CA GLN A 361 11.86 21.30 3.34
C GLN A 361 10.81 20.39 4.00
N CYS A 362 10.70 20.49 5.33
CA CYS A 362 9.72 19.76 6.13
C CYS A 362 8.45 20.58 6.37
N ASN A 363 7.32 19.91 6.61
CA ASN A 363 6.04 20.55 6.95
C ASN A 363 5.94 20.80 8.45
N TYR A 364 5.46 21.98 8.88
CA TYR A 364 5.25 22.25 10.30
C TYR A 364 4.10 21.42 10.85
N GLN A 365 4.36 20.67 11.92
CA GLN A 365 3.36 19.90 12.65
C GLN A 365 3.63 20.03 14.15
N HIS A 366 2.71 20.68 14.87
CA HIS A 366 2.86 20.99 16.30
C HIS A 366 3.15 19.75 17.16
N GLN A 367 2.57 18.60 16.83
CA GLN A 367 2.73 17.35 17.58
C GLN A 367 4.18 16.82 17.63
N TYR A 368 5.06 17.26 16.71
CA TYR A 368 6.47 16.84 16.65
C TYR A 368 7.45 17.92 17.11
N ASP A 369 6.96 19.07 17.61
CA ASP A 369 7.76 20.24 18.00
C ASP A 369 8.84 20.62 16.95
N ASN A 370 8.51 20.46 15.66
CA ASN A 370 9.48 20.54 14.58
C ASN A 370 9.74 21.97 14.07
N LYS A 371 9.25 23.00 14.77
CA LYS A 371 9.65 24.40 14.59
C LYS A 371 10.77 24.72 15.56
N LYS A 372 11.97 25.00 15.04
CA LYS A 372 13.13 25.44 15.83
C LYS A 372 13.49 26.89 15.48
N TYR A 373 14.36 27.49 16.29
CA TYR A 373 14.78 28.88 16.12
C TYR A 373 16.28 28.93 15.80
N MET A 374 16.67 29.88 14.96
CA MET A 374 18.05 30.09 14.51
C MET A 374 18.52 31.50 14.83
N CYS A 375 19.80 31.66 15.14
CA CYS A 375 20.39 33.00 15.30
C CYS A 375 20.40 33.74 13.96
N GLU A 376 19.68 34.87 13.88
CA GLU A 376 19.57 35.67 12.66
C GLU A 376 20.93 36.21 12.20
N LYS A 377 21.78 36.65 13.14
CA LYS A 377 23.16 37.10 12.86
C LYS A 377 24.07 36.00 12.28
N CYS A 378 23.80 34.73 12.59
CA CYS A 378 24.51 33.59 12.00
C CYS A 378 23.95 33.23 10.63
N TYR A 379 22.62 33.23 10.49
CA TYR A 379 21.94 32.97 9.23
C TYR A 379 22.37 33.97 8.13
N ASN A 380 22.43 35.27 8.47
CA ASN A 380 22.90 36.32 7.56
C ASN A 380 24.40 36.21 7.20
N LYS A 381 25.16 35.33 7.87
CA LYS A 381 26.55 34.95 7.55
C LYS A 381 26.66 33.54 6.95
N GLY A 382 25.55 32.97 6.48
CA GLY A 382 25.49 31.62 5.89
C GLY A 382 25.65 30.47 6.88
N LYS A 383 25.58 30.70 8.19
CA LYS A 383 25.80 29.67 9.23
C LYS A 383 24.50 29.19 9.87
N LEU A 384 24.28 27.87 9.84
CA LEU A 384 23.05 27.25 10.32
C LEU A 384 23.04 26.94 11.83
N ASN A 385 23.14 27.96 12.67
CA ASN A 385 23.14 27.80 14.13
C ASN A 385 21.73 27.85 14.74
N VAL A 386 21.19 26.68 15.11
CA VAL A 386 20.01 26.53 15.97
C VAL A 386 20.33 27.05 17.38
N VAL A 387 19.36 27.72 18.02
CA VAL A 387 19.52 28.36 19.32
C VAL A 387 18.65 27.70 20.39
N THR A 388 19.13 27.72 21.63
CA THR A 388 18.40 27.20 22.79
C THR A 388 17.92 28.34 23.68
N PHE A 389 16.73 28.17 24.24
CA PHE A 389 16.16 29.08 25.23
C PHE A 389 16.64 28.64 26.61
N SER A 390 17.33 29.54 27.31
CA SER A 390 18.00 29.27 28.58
C SER A 390 17.47 30.22 29.66
N THR A 391 17.36 29.71 30.90
CA THR A 391 17.10 30.54 32.09
C THR A 391 18.39 30.89 32.85
N GLN A 392 19.55 30.43 32.36
CA GLN A 392 20.87 30.63 32.94
C GLN A 392 21.89 30.95 31.83
N THR A 393 22.79 31.89 32.09
CA THR A 393 23.91 32.24 31.19
C THR A 393 25.12 31.35 31.45
N ARG A 394 25.85 30.93 30.41
CA ARG A 394 26.96 29.94 30.48
C ARG A 394 28.22 30.38 31.25
N SER A 395 28.20 31.48 32.00
CA SER A 395 29.40 32.20 32.47
C SER A 395 29.39 32.59 33.96
N ASP A 396 28.68 31.88 34.83
CA ASP A 396 28.74 32.08 36.28
C ASP A 396 28.94 30.73 37.00
N SER A 397 29.83 30.73 38.00
CA SER A 397 29.99 29.64 38.95
C SER A 397 29.37 30.00 40.30
N SER A 398 28.85 28.98 40.99
CA SER A 398 28.36 29.03 42.38
C SER A 398 26.95 29.60 42.67
N TRP A 399 26.44 29.08 43.77
CA TRP A 399 25.09 29.11 44.36
C TRP A 399 24.48 30.51 44.62
N SER A 400 25.29 31.57 44.65
CA SER A 400 24.83 32.95 44.89
C SER A 400 23.97 33.54 43.76
N GLY A 401 23.95 32.91 42.59
CA GLY A 401 23.13 33.37 41.45
C GLY A 401 21.62 33.19 41.62
N LEU A 402 21.16 32.13 42.30
CA LEU A 402 19.76 31.68 42.24
C LEU A 402 18.75 32.75 42.67
N ALA A 403 19.08 33.57 43.67
CA ALA A 403 18.22 34.67 44.13
C ALA A 403 18.15 35.86 43.14
N LYS A 404 19.17 36.06 42.28
CA LYS A 404 19.18 37.10 41.23
C LYS A 404 18.53 36.65 39.92
N TYR A 405 18.47 35.35 39.64
CA TYR A 405 18.05 34.86 38.32
C TYR A 405 16.53 34.77 38.11
N ALA A 406 15.71 34.63 39.17
CA ALA A 406 14.25 34.65 39.05
C ALA A 406 13.66 35.95 38.48
N TRP A 407 14.44 37.05 38.43
CA TRP A 407 14.00 38.37 37.99
C TRP A 407 14.53 38.78 36.60
N LYS A 408 15.50 38.04 36.02
CA LYS A 408 16.28 38.44 34.82
C LYS A 408 15.69 38.09 33.44
N GLY A 409 14.57 37.35 33.39
CA GLY A 409 13.89 36.96 32.15
C GLY A 409 14.56 35.81 31.39
N ALA A 410 13.83 35.27 30.41
CA ALA A 410 14.35 34.24 29.50
C ALA A 410 15.42 34.83 28.58
N VAL A 411 16.50 34.07 28.37
CA VAL A 411 17.64 34.41 27.53
C VAL A 411 17.70 33.45 26.36
N ILE A 412 18.14 33.93 25.20
CA ILE A 412 18.46 33.08 24.04
C ILE A 412 19.95 33.19 23.78
N ASP A 413 20.63 32.05 23.85
CA ASP A 413 22.06 31.93 23.56
C ASP A 413 22.29 31.29 22.19
N CYS A 414 23.14 31.93 21.39
CA CYS A 414 23.69 31.35 20.18
C CYS A 414 25.08 30.76 20.47
N PRO A 415 25.36 29.49 20.11
CA PRO A 415 26.67 28.88 20.30
C PRO A 415 27.87 29.64 19.71
N THR A 416 27.64 30.52 18.72
CA THR A 416 28.68 31.33 18.06
C THR A 416 28.58 32.83 18.36
N CYS A 417 27.41 33.35 18.76
CA CYS A 417 27.22 34.79 19.02
C CYS A 417 27.02 35.15 20.49
N GLY A 418 26.98 34.17 21.41
CA GLY A 418 26.61 34.40 22.80
C GLY A 418 25.14 34.78 22.95
N GLU A 419 24.82 35.57 23.98
CA GLU A 419 23.47 36.08 24.24
C GLU A 419 22.98 36.94 23.07
N ILE A 420 21.90 36.52 22.42
CA ILE A 420 21.29 37.25 21.29
C ILE A 420 19.96 37.92 21.65
N TYR A 421 19.32 37.53 22.75
CA TYR A 421 18.04 38.11 23.19
C TYR A 421 17.81 37.91 24.70
N ARG A 422 17.18 38.90 25.35
CA ARG A 422 16.74 38.84 26.75
C ARG A 422 15.34 39.43 26.91
N SER A 423 14.39 38.66 27.44
CA SER A 423 12.97 39.04 27.53
C SER A 423 12.64 40.15 28.55
N ARG A 424 13.63 40.64 29.30
CA ARG A 424 13.50 41.72 30.30
C ARG A 424 14.62 42.76 30.16
N GLN A 425 15.00 43.10 28.93
CA GLN A 425 16.02 44.12 28.68
C GLN A 425 15.47 45.55 28.91
N TYR A 426 14.20 45.78 28.60
CA TYR A 426 13.48 47.03 28.87
C TYR A 426 12.23 46.78 29.73
N TRP A 427 11.83 47.78 30.55
CA TRP A 427 10.66 47.70 31.44
C TRP A 427 9.33 47.62 30.68
N PHE A 428 9.27 48.23 29.49
CA PHE A 428 8.14 48.13 28.54
C PHE A 428 8.71 48.04 27.12
N GLY A 429 7.99 47.37 26.21
CA GLY A 429 8.30 47.40 24.78
C GLY A 429 9.37 46.42 24.27
N ASN A 430 9.68 45.33 25.01
CA ASN A 430 10.51 44.26 24.46
C ASN A 430 9.79 43.62 23.24
N LYS A 431 10.35 43.82 22.04
CA LYS A 431 9.96 43.13 20.81
C LYS A 431 10.16 41.63 20.94
N SER A 432 9.46 40.82 20.15
CA SER A 432 9.61 39.36 20.26
C SER A 432 11.01 38.91 19.79
N PRO A 433 11.49 37.74 20.23
CA PRO A 433 12.71 37.12 19.69
C PRO A 433 12.71 37.04 18.17
N GLU A 434 11.57 36.68 17.58
CA GLU A 434 11.35 36.49 16.14
C GLU A 434 11.40 37.79 15.34
N GLU A 435 11.26 38.95 15.99
CA GLU A 435 11.36 40.28 15.38
C GLU A 435 12.78 40.88 15.45
N THR A 436 13.71 40.26 16.20
CA THR A 436 14.95 40.95 16.62
C THR A 436 16.23 40.10 16.67
N ALA A 437 16.12 38.78 16.83
CA ALA A 437 17.27 37.93 17.17
C ALA A 437 17.23 36.55 16.52
N VAL A 438 16.03 36.00 16.28
CA VAL A 438 15.89 34.64 15.77
C VAL A 438 14.97 34.53 14.55
N ARG A 439 15.35 33.68 13.60
CA ARG A 439 14.47 33.22 12.51
C ARG A 439 13.94 31.84 12.86
N SER A 440 12.64 31.62 12.72
CA SER A 440 12.08 30.26 12.84
C SER A 440 12.37 29.43 11.59
N ILE A 441 12.74 28.17 11.78
CA ILE A 441 12.85 27.15 10.73
C ILE A 441 11.99 25.95 11.08
N ILE A 442 11.61 25.20 10.05
CA ILE A 442 10.98 23.89 10.21
C ILE A 442 12.04 22.83 9.92
N VAL A 443 12.27 21.94 10.89
CA VAL A 443 13.21 20.82 10.79
C VAL A 443 12.45 19.52 10.58
N HIS A 444 13.16 18.49 10.10
CA HIS A 444 12.62 17.14 10.08
C HIS A 444 12.60 16.53 11.49
N ALA A 445 11.52 15.84 11.82
CA ALA A 445 11.36 15.06 13.05
C ALA A 445 11.70 13.59 12.76
N TRP A 446 12.79 13.08 13.34
CA TRP A 446 13.36 11.76 13.02
C TRP A 446 13.31 10.73 14.16
N GLU A 447 13.00 11.16 15.38
CA GLU A 447 12.94 10.28 16.54
C GLU A 447 11.52 9.71 16.70
N PRO A 448 11.34 8.37 16.73
CA PRO A 448 10.07 7.76 17.06
C PRO A 448 9.80 7.87 18.57
N LYS A 449 9.36 9.05 19.01
CA LYS A 449 8.74 9.20 20.32
C LYS A 449 7.29 8.75 20.20
N GLY A 450 7.07 7.47 20.52
CA GLY A 450 5.73 6.92 20.77
C GLY A 450 4.95 7.81 21.75
N PRO A 451 3.60 7.72 21.81
CA PRO A 451 2.72 8.76 22.34
C PRO A 451 3.12 9.23 23.75
N THR A 452 3.96 10.26 23.81
CA THR A 452 4.51 10.78 25.05
C THR A 452 3.46 11.65 25.71
N HIS A 453 2.64 11.01 26.54
CA HIS A 453 1.81 11.71 27.52
C HIS A 453 2.71 12.69 28.29
N SER A 454 2.38 13.97 28.20
CA SER A 454 3.17 15.11 28.69
C SER A 454 3.45 15.10 30.21
N ALA A 455 2.86 14.16 30.95
CA ALA A 455 3.14 13.91 32.36
C ALA A 455 4.46 13.14 32.60
N GLN A 456 4.90 12.26 31.70
CA GLN A 456 6.02 11.35 32.00
C GLN A 456 7.39 12.05 31.93
N MET A 457 7.54 13.05 31.05
CA MET A 457 8.71 13.95 31.04
C MET A 457 8.85 14.82 32.31
N VAL A 458 7.81 14.90 33.14
CA VAL A 458 7.86 15.62 34.42
C VAL A 458 8.49 14.74 35.51
N LEU A 459 8.22 13.42 35.51
CA LEU A 459 8.69 12.52 36.57
C LEU A 459 10.21 12.34 36.55
N ASP A 460 10.82 12.10 35.39
CA ASP A 460 12.28 11.94 35.25
C ASP A 460 13.07 13.23 35.56
N LYS A 461 12.41 14.40 35.55
CA LYS A 461 13.00 15.70 35.90
C LYS A 461 12.66 16.19 37.30
N VAL A 462 11.76 15.50 38.02
CA VAL A 462 11.38 15.82 39.41
C VAL A 462 12.01 14.83 40.39
N SER A 463 12.33 13.60 39.98
CA SER A 463 13.12 12.65 40.78
C SER A 463 14.52 13.17 41.17
N THR A 464 15.05 14.14 40.42
CA THR A 464 16.32 14.83 40.67
C THR A 464 16.19 16.12 41.50
N LEU A 465 15.00 16.44 42.02
CA LEU A 465 14.70 17.71 42.71
C LEU A 465 14.00 17.53 44.08
N GLY A 466 14.13 16.36 44.70
CA GLY A 466 13.45 16.01 45.96
C GLY A 466 13.90 16.77 47.22
N ASP A 467 15.17 17.20 47.29
CA ASP A 467 15.82 17.50 48.58
C ASP A 467 15.99 18.99 48.93
N ALA A 468 15.39 19.93 48.20
CA ALA A 468 15.64 21.37 48.43
C ALA A 468 14.47 22.34 48.15
N LEU A 469 13.43 22.33 48.99
CA LEU A 469 12.47 23.46 49.08
C LEU A 469 11.92 23.68 50.50
N PRO A 470 11.85 24.95 50.94
CA PRO A 470 10.70 25.39 51.76
C PRO A 470 9.92 26.57 51.13
N LYS A 471 8.58 26.42 51.15
CA LYS A 471 7.57 27.48 51.33
C LYS A 471 7.50 28.62 50.29
N ILE A 472 6.91 28.34 49.11
CA ILE A 472 6.16 29.31 48.29
C ILE A 472 4.78 28.70 47.96
N HIS A 473 3.74 29.54 47.82
CA HIS A 473 2.34 29.10 47.67
C HIS A 473 2.12 28.28 46.38
N PRO A 474 1.53 27.06 46.43
CA PRO A 474 1.50 26.14 45.29
C PRO A 474 0.79 26.66 44.02
N ASN A 475 -0.27 27.48 44.19
CA ASN A 475 -1.20 27.81 43.11
C ASN A 475 -0.64 28.80 42.07
N ALA A 476 0.42 29.55 42.39
CA ALA A 476 1.04 30.47 41.44
C ALA A 476 2.00 29.74 40.47
N VAL A 477 2.70 28.72 40.95
CA VAL A 477 3.68 27.96 40.16
C VAL A 477 2.97 27.05 39.14
N THR A 478 1.85 26.45 39.52
CA THR A 478 1.05 25.58 38.63
C THR A 478 0.38 26.34 37.49
N GLY A 479 -0.07 27.59 37.71
CA GLY A 479 -0.67 28.42 36.67
C GLY A 479 0.31 28.79 35.55
N TRP A 480 1.55 29.14 35.90
CA TRP A 480 2.59 29.50 34.92
C TRP A 480 3.06 28.30 34.09
N LEU A 481 3.20 27.12 34.71
CA LEU A 481 3.50 25.88 34.00
C LEU A 481 2.35 25.44 33.07
N ALA A 482 1.10 25.66 33.46
CA ALA A 482 -0.06 25.35 32.63
C ALA A 482 -0.16 26.25 31.38
N ASP A 483 0.21 27.52 31.48
CA ASP A 483 0.23 28.47 30.35
C ASP A 483 1.30 28.10 29.31
N TRP A 484 2.41 27.46 29.72
CA TRP A 484 3.50 27.07 28.80
C TRP A 484 3.17 25.86 27.91
N VAL A 485 2.15 25.08 28.28
CA VAL A 485 1.67 23.89 27.53
C VAL A 485 0.27 24.15 26.92
N ALA A 486 -0.28 25.35 27.11
CA ALA A 486 -1.59 25.73 26.59
C ALA A 486 -1.56 26.00 25.07
N PRO A 487 -2.63 25.64 24.32
CA PRO A 487 -2.75 26.02 22.91
C PRO A 487 -2.66 27.53 22.70
N SER A 488 -1.93 27.97 21.67
CA SER A 488 -1.62 29.39 21.42
C SER A 488 -2.81 30.34 21.17
N TYR A 489 -4.02 29.81 20.96
CA TYR A 489 -5.25 30.62 20.88
C TYR A 489 -5.94 30.80 22.25
N TRP A 490 -5.47 30.14 23.31
CA TRP A 490 -5.99 30.32 24.66
C TRP A 490 -5.50 31.64 25.25
N LYS A 491 -6.38 32.30 25.99
CA LYS A 491 -5.99 33.45 26.79
C LYS A 491 -5.16 32.96 27.99
N PRO A 492 -3.96 33.51 28.26
CA PRO A 492 -3.13 33.11 29.40
C PRO A 492 -3.88 33.21 30.73
N ASN A 493 -3.61 32.31 31.68
CA ASN A 493 -4.28 32.31 32.99
C ASN A 493 -4.05 33.60 33.78
N SER A 494 -2.93 34.29 33.55
CA SER A 494 -2.62 35.62 34.10
C SER A 494 -3.55 36.72 33.59
N GLU A 495 -4.03 36.65 32.35
CA GLU A 495 -4.91 37.65 31.75
C GLU A 495 -6.42 37.38 31.97
N ILE A 496 -6.76 36.20 32.52
CA ILE A 496 -8.14 35.81 32.86
C ILE A 496 -8.47 36.32 34.27
N ILE A 497 -8.84 37.60 34.37
CA ILE A 497 -9.23 38.25 35.63
C ILE A 497 -10.69 37.93 36.00
N CYS A 498 -11.58 37.89 34.99
CA CYS A 498 -13.00 37.60 35.16
C CYS A 498 -13.53 36.62 34.10
N CYS A 499 -14.68 36.00 34.38
CA CYS A 499 -15.36 35.10 33.45
C CYS A 499 -15.78 35.87 32.19
N HIS A 500 -15.34 35.43 31.01
CA HIS A 500 -15.59 36.13 29.76
C HIS A 500 -17.08 36.34 29.45
N ALA A 501 -17.96 35.41 29.88
CA ALA A 501 -19.40 35.55 29.76
C ALA A 501 -20.01 36.42 30.88
N CYS A 502 -20.07 35.92 32.12
CA CYS A 502 -20.81 36.59 33.21
C CYS A 502 -20.04 37.67 33.97
N LYS A 503 -18.81 38.01 33.55
CA LYS A 503 -17.92 39.04 34.13
C LYS A 503 -17.59 38.90 35.63
N LYS A 504 -18.00 37.82 36.29
CA LYS A 504 -17.63 37.53 37.69
C LYS A 504 -16.12 37.35 37.81
N VAL A 505 -15.50 38.09 38.74
CA VAL A 505 -14.05 38.08 39.02
C VAL A 505 -13.63 36.75 39.64
N PHE A 506 -12.50 36.19 39.21
CA PHE A 506 -11.95 34.94 39.72
C PHE A 506 -11.09 35.12 40.97
N GLU A 507 -10.45 36.27 41.11
CA GLU A 507 -9.66 36.61 42.30
C GLU A 507 -10.55 36.64 43.55
N ASN A 508 -10.02 36.10 44.65
CA ASN A 508 -10.65 36.01 45.96
C ASN A 508 -12.03 35.31 46.05
N THR A 509 -12.53 34.67 44.97
CA THR A 509 -13.81 33.94 44.96
C THR A 509 -13.69 32.42 45.03
N GLY A 510 -12.46 31.87 44.99
CA GLY A 510 -12.21 30.41 44.99
C GLY A 510 -12.66 29.68 43.71
N LEU A 511 -13.10 30.41 42.69
CA LEU A 511 -13.64 29.84 41.45
C LEU A 511 -12.51 29.34 40.52
N LEU A 512 -12.55 28.05 40.17
CA LEU A 512 -11.66 27.46 39.18
C LEU A 512 -11.86 28.08 37.78
N LYS A 513 -10.77 28.51 37.14
CA LYS A 513 -10.74 29.01 35.76
C LYS A 513 -10.85 27.83 34.77
N HIS A 514 -11.59 27.99 33.68
CA HIS A 514 -11.72 26.98 32.63
C HIS A 514 -11.66 27.61 31.22
N HIS A 515 -10.74 27.15 30.37
CA HIS A 515 -10.70 27.56 28.96
C HIS A 515 -11.74 26.87 28.09
N CYS A 516 -12.33 27.61 27.15
CA CYS A 516 -13.11 27.02 26.06
C CYS A 516 -12.19 26.52 24.94
N ARG A 517 -12.31 25.24 24.55
CA ARG A 517 -11.49 24.62 23.48
C ARG A 517 -11.82 25.09 22.05
N CYS A 518 -12.76 26.03 21.90
CA CYS A 518 -13.15 26.63 20.61
C CYS A 518 -12.64 28.07 20.49
N CYS A 519 -13.01 28.95 21.42
CA CYS A 519 -12.62 30.37 21.40
C CYS A 519 -11.37 30.72 22.23
N GLY A 520 -10.92 29.85 23.13
CA GLY A 520 -9.72 30.06 23.97
C GLY A 520 -9.90 30.97 25.20
N GLU A 521 -11.05 31.62 25.34
CA GLU A 521 -11.34 32.51 26.48
C GLU A 521 -11.59 31.75 27.79
N GLY A 522 -11.45 32.47 28.92
CA GLY A 522 -11.62 31.93 30.27
C GLY A 522 -13.04 32.07 30.83
N PHE A 523 -13.60 30.99 31.37
CA PHE A 523 -14.96 30.89 31.88
C PHE A 523 -15.01 30.22 33.25
N CYS A 524 -16.03 30.53 34.05
CA CYS A 524 -16.37 29.74 35.23
C CYS A 524 -17.10 28.45 34.81
N HIS A 525 -17.31 27.53 35.76
CA HIS A 525 -17.99 26.26 35.52
C HIS A 525 -19.36 26.43 34.85
N ALA A 526 -20.24 27.27 35.42
CA ALA A 526 -21.61 27.50 34.92
C ALA A 526 -21.68 28.01 33.47
N CYS A 527 -20.70 28.83 33.06
CA CYS A 527 -20.64 29.36 31.69
C CYS A 527 -19.99 28.40 30.68
N SER A 528 -19.50 27.23 31.13
CA SER A 528 -18.74 26.27 30.33
C SER A 528 -19.04 24.80 30.65
N MET A 529 -20.26 24.48 31.08
CA MET A 529 -20.62 23.12 31.53
C MET A 529 -20.60 22.07 30.41
N LYS A 530 -20.80 22.49 29.16
CA LYS A 530 -21.04 21.58 28.03
C LYS A 530 -19.75 21.11 27.35
N ARG A 531 -19.80 19.93 26.73
CA ARG A 531 -18.71 19.36 25.92
C ARG A 531 -19.18 19.04 24.50
N LEU A 532 -18.32 19.25 23.52
CA LEU A 532 -18.53 18.90 22.10
C LEU A 532 -17.16 18.81 21.40
N PRO A 533 -16.97 18.00 20.34
CA PRO A 533 -15.77 18.05 19.52
C PRO A 533 -15.52 19.43 18.92
N VAL A 534 -14.27 19.75 18.61
CA VAL A 534 -13.91 20.97 17.88
C VAL A 534 -12.88 20.63 16.79
N PRO A 535 -13.30 19.99 15.68
CA PRO A 535 -12.38 19.50 14.64
C PRO A 535 -11.55 20.63 14.01
N SER A 536 -12.14 21.83 13.86
CA SER A 536 -11.49 23.04 13.37
C SER A 536 -10.35 23.58 14.27
N ARG A 537 -10.19 23.02 15.48
CA ARG A 537 -9.09 23.27 16.41
C ARG A 537 -8.28 21.99 16.74
N GLY A 538 -8.49 20.90 16.00
CA GLY A 538 -7.81 19.62 16.18
C GLY A 538 -8.41 18.69 17.25
N TRP A 539 -9.46 19.10 17.97
CA TRP A 539 -10.08 18.28 19.01
C TRP A 539 -11.13 17.34 18.42
N LYS A 540 -10.76 16.07 18.20
CA LYS A 540 -11.67 15.04 17.67
C LYS A 540 -12.67 14.55 18.73
N ASP A 541 -12.27 14.50 20.00
CA ASP A 541 -13.10 14.04 21.12
C ASP A 541 -13.92 15.17 21.79
N PRO A 542 -15.00 14.86 22.53
CA PRO A 542 -15.81 15.86 23.24
C PRO A 542 -15.06 16.66 24.32
N VAL A 543 -14.71 17.90 24.01
CA VAL A 543 -13.95 18.82 24.87
C VAL A 543 -14.83 19.97 25.40
N ARG A 544 -14.42 20.58 26.52
CA ARG A 544 -15.18 21.65 27.19
C ARG A 544 -15.31 22.91 26.31
N VAL A 545 -16.54 23.36 26.11
CA VAL A 545 -16.86 24.60 25.38
C VAL A 545 -17.72 25.54 26.21
N CYS A 546 -17.63 26.85 25.97
CA CYS A 546 -18.56 27.80 26.59
C CYS A 546 -19.96 27.63 25.99
N ASN A 547 -20.98 28.09 26.72
CA ASN A 547 -22.38 27.92 26.31
C ASN A 547 -22.68 28.55 24.93
N ILE A 548 -21.99 29.63 24.55
CA ILE A 548 -22.13 30.27 23.23
C ILE A 548 -21.50 29.41 22.13
N CYS A 549 -20.26 28.95 22.30
CA CYS A 549 -19.59 28.08 21.32
C CYS A 549 -20.34 26.75 21.14
N TYR A 550 -20.96 26.21 22.19
CA TYR A 550 -21.81 25.03 22.08
C TYR A 550 -22.99 25.25 21.12
N THR A 551 -23.75 26.34 21.31
CA THR A 551 -24.89 26.68 20.44
C THR A 551 -24.48 26.97 19.00
N LEU A 552 -23.31 27.59 18.79
CA LEU A 552 -22.77 27.84 17.45
C LEU A 552 -22.35 26.54 16.74
N LEU A 553 -21.59 25.67 17.42
CA LEU A 553 -21.10 24.42 16.83
C LEU A 553 -22.24 23.40 16.56
N GLN A 554 -23.34 23.45 17.31
CA GLN A 554 -24.55 22.69 16.98
C GLN A 554 -25.21 23.15 15.67
N LYS A 555 -25.09 24.42 15.29
CA LYS A 555 -25.64 24.96 14.04
C LYS A 555 -24.66 24.86 12.87
N GLN A 556 -23.36 24.96 13.12
CA GLN A 556 -22.30 24.82 12.11
C GLN A 556 -21.07 24.10 12.71
N PRO A 557 -20.90 22.78 12.49
CA PRO A 557 -19.83 21.98 13.11
C PRO A 557 -18.39 22.43 12.79
N ASN A 558 -18.18 23.10 11.66
CA ASN A 558 -16.87 23.51 11.17
C ASN A 558 -16.56 25.01 11.41
N GLY A 559 -17.48 25.77 12.04
CA GLY A 559 -17.28 27.20 12.28
C GLY A 559 -16.14 27.48 13.25
N VAL A 560 -15.23 28.39 12.88
CA VAL A 560 -14.24 28.98 13.80
C VAL A 560 -14.74 30.38 14.19
N PRO A 561 -15.15 30.62 15.45
CA PRO A 561 -15.50 31.96 15.90
C PRO A 561 -14.25 32.85 15.89
N GLY A 562 -14.22 33.83 15.00
CA GLY A 562 -13.19 34.87 15.01
C GLY A 562 -13.38 35.79 16.23
N LYS A 563 -12.30 36.39 16.73
CA LYS A 563 -12.32 37.28 17.93
C LYS A 563 -13.35 38.43 17.86
N LYS A 564 -13.85 38.78 16.66
CA LYS A 564 -14.84 39.84 16.43
C LYS A 564 -16.32 39.39 16.49
N SER A 565 -16.63 38.08 16.43
CA SER A 565 -18.02 37.60 16.25
C SER A 565 -18.85 37.50 17.55
N LEU A 566 -18.27 37.84 18.70
CA LEU A 566 -18.92 37.71 20.03
C LEU A 566 -19.52 39.02 20.58
N CYS A 567 -19.34 40.15 19.90
CA CYS A 567 -19.82 41.47 20.34
C CYS A 567 -21.23 41.86 19.84
N GLN A 568 -21.99 40.95 19.22
CA GLN A 568 -23.31 41.26 18.61
C GLN A 568 -24.48 40.40 19.12
N VAL A 569 -24.30 39.63 20.21
CA VAL A 569 -25.39 38.82 20.81
C VAL A 569 -25.44 39.00 22.34
N ILE A 570 -25.23 40.24 22.79
CA ILE A 570 -25.57 40.69 24.14
C ILE A 570 -26.20 42.08 23.99
N VAL A 571 -27.54 42.09 23.98
CA VAL A 571 -28.38 43.23 24.40
C VAL A 571 -29.15 42.71 25.62
#